data_AF-A0A7W0L5K5-F1
#
_entry.id   AF-A0A7W0L5K5-F1
#
_cell.length_a   1.000
_cell.length_b   1.000
_cell.length_c   1.000
_cell.angle_alpha   90.00
_cell.angle_beta   90.00
_cell.angle_gamma   90.00
#
_symmetry.space_group_name_H-M   'P 1'
#
loop_
_entity.id
_entity.type
_entity.pdbx_description
1 polymer ?
#
loop_
_entity_poly.entity_id
_entity_poly.type
_entity_poly.pdbx_seq_one_letter_code
_entity_poly.pdbx_strand_id
1 'polypeptide(L)'
;MAVRTALVELSDIHAAVRALEQDAERGTISAGEASTRINDSKRAVTPRELWKASGGRAGAKKRSDWQDIRKTAFAAVFLLVLAAVGVWIVTIYTGKAVGSEEDYIREPSISVPADRGPEEPGSG
;
A
#
# COMPACT_ATOMS: atom_id res chain seq x y z
N MET A 1 -25.41 -28.71 -4.95
CA MET A 1 -24.13 -28.00 -5.17
C MET A 1 -23.75 -28.15 -6.64
N ALA A 2 -23.93 -27.10 -7.45
CA ALA A 2 -23.57 -27.15 -8.86
C ALA A 2 -22.05 -27.09 -8.99
N VAL A 3 -21.42 -28.17 -9.44
CA VAL A 3 -20.03 -28.15 -9.88
C VAL A 3 -20.00 -27.30 -11.14
N ARG A 4 -19.69 -26.00 -10.99
CA ARG A 4 -19.37 -25.16 -12.15
C ARG A 4 -18.19 -25.82 -12.84
N THR A 5 -18.40 -26.30 -14.05
CA THR A 5 -17.37 -26.61 -15.04
C THR A 5 -16.63 -25.31 -15.35
N ALA A 6 -15.76 -24.88 -14.44
CA ALA A 6 -14.89 -23.74 -14.64
C ALA A 6 -13.82 -24.18 -15.64
N LEU A 7 -13.84 -23.56 -16.83
CA LEU A 7 -12.76 -23.69 -17.80
C LEU A 7 -11.47 -23.13 -17.18
N VAL A 8 -10.35 -23.69 -17.59
CA VAL A 8 -9.03 -23.18 -17.20
C VAL A 8 -8.84 -21.79 -17.82
N GLU A 9 -8.46 -20.82 -16.99
CA GLU A 9 -8.06 -19.51 -17.45
C GLU A 9 -6.64 -19.57 -18.06
N LEU A 10 -6.38 -18.77 -19.09
CA LEU A 10 -5.05 -18.70 -19.72
C LEU A 10 -3.95 -18.30 -18.72
N SER A 11 -4.31 -17.53 -17.70
CA SER A 11 -3.43 -17.14 -16.59
C SER A 11 -2.95 -18.34 -15.76
N ASP A 12 -3.82 -19.32 -15.52
CA ASP A 12 -3.50 -20.54 -14.78
C ASP A 12 -2.54 -21.44 -15.58
N ILE A 13 -2.71 -21.50 -16.91
CA ILE A 13 -1.79 -22.22 -17.81
C ILE A 13 -0.39 -21.58 -17.77
N HIS A 14 -0.30 -20.25 -17.88
CA HIS A 14 0.99 -19.56 -17.81
C HIS A 14 1.68 -19.69 -16.45
N ALA A 15 0.92 -19.74 -15.36
CA ALA A 15 1.47 -19.98 -14.03
C ALA A 15 2.03 -21.41 -13.91
N ALA A 16 1.31 -22.41 -14.43
CA ALA A 16 1.74 -23.80 -14.46
C ALA A 16 3.03 -23.99 -15.27
N VAL A 17 3.10 -23.37 -16.45
CA VAL A 17 4.27 -23.46 -17.33
C VAL A 17 5.51 -22.84 -16.66
N ARG A 18 5.38 -21.63 -16.08
CA ARG A 18 6.49 -20.98 -15.37
C ARG A 18 7.00 -21.80 -14.18
N ALA A 19 6.12 -22.48 -13.46
CA ALA A 19 6.53 -23.36 -12.37
C ALA A 19 7.33 -24.58 -12.87
N LEU A 20 6.94 -25.17 -14.00
CA LEU A 20 7.66 -26.30 -14.62
C LEU A 20 9.02 -25.87 -15.17
N GLU A 21 9.11 -24.67 -15.76
CA GLU A 21 10.38 -24.10 -16.23
C GLU A 21 11.35 -23.87 -15.05
N GLN A 22 10.88 -23.28 -13.95
CA GLN A 22 11.70 -23.08 -12.75
C GLN A 22 12.19 -24.41 -12.14
N ASP A 23 11.36 -25.45 -12.19
CA ASP A 23 11.73 -26.78 -11.69
C ASP A 23 12.79 -27.45 -12.57
N ALA A 24 12.75 -27.20 -13.88
CA ALA A 24 13.77 -27.64 -14.82
C ALA A 24 15.09 -26.89 -14.59
N GLU A 25 15.04 -25.57 -14.39
CA GLU A 25 16.21 -24.74 -14.06
C GLU A 25 16.86 -25.16 -12.73
N ARG A 26 16.04 -25.56 -11.74
CA ARG A 26 16.52 -26.09 -10.45
C ARG A 26 17.03 -27.52 -10.54
N GLY A 27 16.93 -28.17 -11.70
CA GLY A 27 17.33 -29.57 -11.89
C GLY A 27 16.45 -30.58 -11.14
N THR A 28 15.26 -30.17 -10.68
CA THR A 28 14.33 -31.07 -9.97
C THR A 28 13.58 -31.99 -10.92
N ILE A 29 13.47 -31.60 -12.19
CA ILE A 29 12.93 -32.43 -13.28
C ILE A 29 13.84 -32.30 -14.51
N SER A 30 13.89 -33.35 -15.34
CA SER A 30 14.65 -33.30 -16.59
C SER A 30 14.00 -32.32 -17.58
N ALA A 31 14.81 -31.65 -18.41
CA ALA A 31 14.32 -30.75 -19.46
C ALA A 31 13.35 -31.45 -20.43
N GLY A 32 13.57 -32.73 -20.73
CA GLY A 32 12.66 -33.52 -21.57
C GLY A 32 11.30 -33.75 -20.89
N GLU A 33 11.31 -34.05 -19.60
CA GLU A 33 10.09 -34.24 -18.81
C GLU A 33 9.33 -32.92 -18.61
N ALA A 34 10.05 -31.82 -18.39
CA ALA A 34 9.47 -30.49 -18.30
C ALA A 34 8.75 -30.11 -19.59
N SER A 35 9.38 -30.34 -20.75
CA SER A 35 8.80 -30.05 -22.07
C SER A 35 7.49 -30.83 -22.31
N THR A 36 7.46 -32.12 -21.98
CA THR A 36 6.23 -32.94 -22.07
C THR A 36 5.13 -32.39 -21.18
N ARG A 37 5.44 -32.10 -19.91
CA ARG A 37 4.46 -31.57 -18.95
C ARG A 37 3.96 -30.17 -19.30
N ILE A 38 4.79 -29.34 -19.92
CA ILE A 38 4.41 -28.02 -20.43
C ILE A 38 3.42 -28.17 -21.59
N ASN A 39 3.68 -29.09 -22.52
CA ASN A 39 2.76 -29.36 -23.63
C ASN A 39 1.40 -29.88 -23.13
N ASP A 40 1.42 -30.82 -22.18
CA ASP A 40 0.21 -31.33 -21.55
C ASP A 40 -0.57 -30.24 -20.79
N SER A 41 0.14 -29.33 -20.12
CA SER A 41 -0.48 -28.19 -19.42
C SER A 41 -1.13 -27.19 -20.37
N LYS A 42 -0.54 -26.97 -21.56
CA LYS A 42 -1.12 -26.09 -22.60
C LYS A 42 -2.36 -26.69 -23.27
N ARG A 43 -2.49 -28.02 -23.26
CA ARG A 43 -3.64 -28.76 -23.81
C ARG A 43 -4.76 -28.99 -22.80
N ALA A 44 -4.50 -28.76 -21.51
CA ALA A 44 -5.47 -28.94 -20.45
C ALA A 44 -6.63 -27.94 -20.60
N VAL A 45 -7.85 -28.46 -20.74
CA VAL A 45 -9.06 -27.64 -20.86
C VAL A 45 -9.74 -27.51 -19.50
N THR A 46 -9.52 -28.50 -18.63
CA THR A 46 -10.11 -28.55 -17.28
C THR A 46 -9.07 -28.34 -16.18
N PRO A 47 -9.45 -27.74 -15.04
CA PRO A 47 -8.53 -27.53 -13.91
C PRO A 47 -7.91 -28.84 -13.40
N ARG A 48 -8.64 -29.96 -13.51
CA ARG A 48 -8.15 -31.29 -13.12
C ARG A 48 -7.04 -31.80 -14.04
N GLU A 49 -7.17 -31.58 -15.34
CA GLU A 49 -6.12 -31.91 -16.30
C GLU A 49 -4.90 -31.04 -16.08
N LEU A 50 -5.10 -29.75 -15.83
CA LEU A 50 -4.00 -28.82 -15.54
C LEU A 50 -3.28 -29.19 -14.25
N TRP A 51 -4.02 -29.58 -13.20
CA TRP A 51 -3.45 -30.09 -11.96
C TRP A 51 -2.62 -31.35 -12.20
N LYS A 52 -3.12 -32.29 -13.02
CA LYS A 52 -2.41 -33.54 -13.33
C LYS A 52 -1.15 -33.28 -14.16
N ALA A 53 -1.23 -32.44 -15.19
CA ALA A 53 -0.12 -32.10 -16.08
C ALA A 53 1.00 -31.34 -15.36
N SER A 54 0.62 -30.42 -14.46
CA SER A 54 1.57 -29.64 -13.65
C SER A 54 2.12 -30.39 -12.43
N GLY A 55 1.66 -31.62 -12.16
CA GLY A 55 2.07 -32.38 -10.98
C GLY A 55 1.57 -31.80 -9.65
N GLY A 56 0.38 -31.21 -9.66
CA GLY A 56 -0.27 -30.62 -8.49
C GLY A 56 0.21 -29.23 -8.09
N ARG A 57 0.88 -28.53 -9.01
CA ARG A 57 1.38 -27.17 -8.80
C ARG A 57 0.45 -26.11 -9.36
N ALA A 58 -0.26 -26.40 -10.45
CA ALA A 58 -1.29 -25.53 -11.00
C ALA A 58 -2.56 -25.62 -10.15
N GLY A 59 -2.72 -24.67 -9.23
CA GLY A 59 -3.83 -24.63 -8.28
C GLY A 59 -3.40 -24.43 -6.83
N ALA A 60 -2.10 -24.36 -6.54
CA ALA A 60 -1.61 -23.82 -5.28
C ALA A 60 -1.78 -22.28 -5.23
N LYS A 61 -3.02 -21.79 -5.43
CA LYS A 61 -3.41 -20.38 -5.23
C LYS A 61 -2.84 -19.82 -3.92
N LYS A 62 -2.80 -20.67 -2.89
CA LYS A 62 -2.34 -20.34 -1.54
C LYS A 62 -0.87 -19.90 -1.43
N ARG A 63 0.03 -20.22 -2.39
CA ARG A 63 1.44 -19.77 -2.34
C ARG A 63 1.75 -18.57 -3.23
N SER A 64 1.12 -18.44 -4.41
CA SER A 64 1.28 -17.25 -5.26
C SER A 64 0.67 -16.01 -4.60
N ASP A 65 -0.49 -16.18 -3.96
CA ASP A 65 -1.16 -15.09 -3.23
C ASP A 65 -0.26 -14.45 -2.19
N TRP A 66 0.65 -15.19 -1.55
CA TRP A 66 1.47 -14.63 -0.49
C TRP A 66 2.50 -13.60 -1.00
N GLN A 67 3.04 -13.80 -2.20
CA GLN A 67 3.94 -12.83 -2.82
C GLN A 67 3.18 -11.62 -3.37
N ASP A 68 2.02 -11.82 -3.98
CA ASP A 68 1.20 -10.72 -4.49
C ASP A 68 0.56 -9.90 -3.36
N ILE A 69 0.14 -10.54 -2.27
CA ILE A 69 -0.31 -9.87 -1.03
C ILE A 69 0.82 -9.04 -0.45
N ARG A 70 2.04 -9.58 -0.38
CA ARG A 70 3.20 -8.82 0.09
C ARG A 70 3.50 -7.61 -0.78
N LYS A 71 3.40 -7.75 -2.10
CA LYS A 71 3.65 -6.65 -3.05
C LYS A 71 2.60 -5.56 -2.90
N THR A 72 1.34 -5.95 -2.76
CA THR A 72 0.21 -5.03 -2.54
C THR A 72 0.32 -4.34 -1.18
N ALA A 73 0.68 -5.09 -0.13
CA ALA A 73 0.91 -4.54 1.20
C ALA A 73 2.09 -3.55 1.21
N PHE A 74 3.19 -3.87 0.53
CA PHE A 74 4.32 -2.96 0.38
C PHE A 74 3.93 -1.68 -0.36
N ALA A 75 3.17 -1.80 -1.45
CA ALA A 75 2.69 -0.64 -2.20
C ALA A 75 1.79 0.26 -1.34
N ALA A 76 0.88 -0.33 -0.55
CA ALA A 76 0.01 0.42 0.36
C ALA A 76 0.81 1.13 1.46
N VAL A 77 1.76 0.43 2.10
CA VAL A 77 2.65 1.02 3.11
C VAL A 77 3.51 2.13 2.51
N PHE A 78 4.04 1.93 1.30
CA PHE A 78 4.85 2.92 0.60
C PHE A 78 4.06 4.20 0.31
N LEU A 79 2.81 4.08 -0.13
CA LEU A 79 1.92 5.23 -0.33
C LEU A 79 1.63 5.97 0.98
N LEU A 80 1.39 5.24 2.08
CA LEU A 80 1.21 5.84 3.40
C LEU A 80 2.45 6.62 3.85
N VAL A 81 3.65 6.07 3.65
CA VAL A 81 4.91 6.75 3.98
C VAL A 81 5.08 8.01 3.14
N LEU A 82 4.82 7.94 1.82
CA LEU A 82 4.88 9.11 0.95
C LEU A 82 3.90 10.21 1.39
N ALA A 83 2.67 9.84 1.76
CA ALA A 83 1.68 10.80 2.26
C ALA A 83 2.15 11.47 3.56
N ALA A 84 2.69 10.70 4.51
CA ALA A 84 3.22 11.23 5.77
C ALA A 84 4.41 12.17 5.54
N VAL A 85 5.33 11.81 4.65
CA VAL A 85 6.47 12.66 4.26
C VAL A 85 5.98 13.95 3.60
N GLY A 86 4.97 13.87 2.72
CA GLY A 86 4.36 15.05 2.11
C GLY A 86 3.80 16.04 3.15
N VAL A 87 3.03 15.54 4.12
CA VAL A 87 2.51 16.36 5.23
C VAL A 87 3.64 16.95 6.07
N TRP A 88 4.67 16.17 6.37
CA TRP A 88 5.83 16.63 7.15
C TRP A 88 6.60 17.74 6.41
N ILE A 89 6.85 17.58 5.12
CA ILE A 89 7.48 18.60 4.26
C ILE A 89 6.63 19.87 4.27
N VAL A 90 5.33 19.78 3.97
CA VAL A 90 4.43 20.93 3.99
C VAL A 90 4.47 21.65 5.34
N THR A 91 4.48 20.91 6.45
CA THR A 91 4.55 21.46 7.81
C THR A 91 5.85 22.22 8.06
N ILE A 92 7.00 21.72 7.59
CA ILE A 92 8.28 22.44 7.73
C ILE A 92 8.31 23.71 6.89
N TYR A 93 7.83 23.65 5.66
CA TYR A 93 7.83 24.80 4.74
C TYR A 93 6.82 25.87 5.15
N THR A 94 5.64 25.49 5.66
CA THR A 94 4.65 26.43 6.20
C THR A 94 5.02 26.92 7.61
N GLY A 95 5.59 26.07 8.46
CA GLY A 95 6.13 26.46 9.77
C GLY A 95 7.30 27.45 9.67
N LYS A 96 8.11 27.37 8.60
CA LYS A 96 9.09 28.42 8.27
C LYS A 96 8.49 29.73 7.77
N ALA A 97 7.24 29.73 7.29
CA ALA A 97 6.52 30.93 6.90
C ALA A 97 5.76 31.59 8.08
N VAL A 98 5.48 30.84 9.15
CA VAL A 98 4.82 31.31 10.39
C VAL A 98 5.86 31.50 11.52
N GLY A 99 7.07 31.92 11.16
CA GLY A 99 8.19 32.15 12.08
C GLY A 99 8.66 33.60 12.11
N SER A 100 7.77 34.56 11.85
CA SER A 100 8.08 36.00 11.89
C SER A 100 6.91 36.86 12.41
N GLU A 101 6.24 36.40 13.47
CA GLU A 101 5.28 37.21 14.24
C GLU A 101 5.77 37.40 15.69
N GLU A 102 7.05 37.74 15.86
CA GLU A 102 7.46 38.50 17.03
C GLU A 102 7.06 39.96 16.77
N ASP A 103 5.87 40.39 17.22
CA ASP A 103 5.57 41.78 17.66
C ASP A 103 4.07 42.08 17.96
N TYR A 104 3.18 41.08 18.05
CA TYR A 104 1.75 41.36 18.30
C TYR A 104 1.34 41.55 19.78
N ILE A 105 2.30 41.57 20.72
CA ILE A 105 2.02 41.92 22.13
C ILE A 105 2.70 43.24 22.47
N ARG A 106 2.20 44.34 21.90
CA ARG A 106 2.34 45.66 22.52
C ARG A 106 0.99 46.00 23.11
N GLU A 107 0.88 45.83 24.43
CA GLU A 107 -0.26 46.31 25.21
C GLU A 107 -0.63 47.73 24.77
N PRO A 108 -1.91 48.04 24.47
CA PRO A 108 -2.32 49.41 24.41
C PRO A 108 -2.22 49.96 25.84
N SER A 109 -1.15 50.70 26.12
CA SER A 109 -1.05 51.51 27.33
C SER A 109 -2.12 52.59 27.24
N ILE A 110 -3.33 52.26 27.69
CA ILE A 110 -4.39 53.23 27.93
C ILE A 110 -3.89 54.12 29.08
N SER A 111 -3.37 55.28 28.72
CA SER A 111 -3.21 56.38 29.66
C SER A 111 -4.60 56.84 30.07
N VAL A 112 -5.09 56.33 31.20
CA VAL A 112 -6.28 56.86 31.88
C VAL A 112 -6.01 58.34 32.19
N PRO A 113 -6.81 59.29 31.69
CA PRO A 113 -6.68 60.68 32.11
C PRO A 113 -7.03 60.74 33.61
N ALA A 114 -6.10 61.26 34.40
CA ALA A 114 -6.33 61.59 35.80
C ALA A 114 -7.28 62.79 35.87
N ASP A 115 -8.58 62.53 35.75
CA ASP A 115 -9.61 63.52 36.04
C ASP A 115 -10.81 62.85 36.73
N ARG A 116 -10.75 62.85 38.06
CA ARG A 116 -11.91 62.87 38.95
C ARG A 116 -11.41 63.26 40.33
N GLY A 117 -11.62 64.53 40.67
CA GLY A 117 -11.44 65.03 42.03
C GLY A 117 -12.40 64.36 43.01
N PRO A 118 -12.03 64.24 44.29
CA PRO A 118 -13.01 64.04 45.33
C PRO A 118 -13.60 65.40 45.70
N GLU A 119 -14.87 65.60 45.36
CA GLU A 119 -15.71 66.51 46.14
C GLU A 119 -15.84 65.95 47.55
N GLU A 120 -15.57 66.80 48.55
CA GLU A 120 -15.99 66.61 49.93
C GLU A 120 -16.18 67.99 50.60
N PRO A 121 -17.02 68.05 51.65
CA PRO A 121 -18.13 69.00 51.74
C PRO A 121 -17.83 70.19 52.66
N GLY A 122 -18.76 71.16 52.62
CA GLY A 122 -18.59 72.50 53.16
C GLY A 122 -18.16 72.65 54.62
N SER A 123 -17.61 73.83 54.90
CA SER A 123 -17.50 74.44 56.23
C SER A 123 -17.32 75.95 56.05
N GLY A 124 -18.25 76.74 56.61
CA GLY A 124 -18.16 78.21 56.68
C GLY A 124 -19.36 78.93 56.10
#